data_AF-A0A7V6W5P3-F1
#
_entry.id   AF-A0A7V6W5P3-F1
#
_cell.length_a   1.000
_cell.length_b   1.000
_cell.length_c   1.000
_cell.angle_alpha   90.00
_cell.angle_beta   90.00
_cell.angle_gamma   90.00
#
_symmetry.space_group_name_H-M   'P 1'
#
loop_
_entity.id
_entity.type
_entity.pdbx_description
1 polymer ?
#
loop_
_entity_poly.entity_id
_entity_poly.type
_entity_poly.pdbx_seq_one_letter_code
_entity_poly.pdbx_strand_id
1 'polypeptide(L)'
;MADNRYNEYDDGRYPSSYDEYEWDKVGSEVPYGVDPYAAPHYQDSDYGAPYGTMPAGAPTDDYGDDADYSGVDSPGANLSENDLIDLIDRVEKLVLESRTLPFSNNVVIDREELLFLVGSIRDNLPDEISRARWLIAQNQQVIEESRRIADTIVRQAERREATMINEHEITLQARQRATQTIEAANHSARQIREGALEYAGKRLNLLEEQLTAMLVTIQKNKKELR
;
A
#
# COMPACT_ATOMS: atom_id res chain seq x y z
N MET A 1 -13.61 -39.46 -9.88
CA MET A 1 -13.34 -38.68 -11.09
C MET A 1 -14.26 -37.49 -11.08
N ALA A 2 -13.68 -36.29 -11.14
CA ALA A 2 -14.28 -34.97 -11.33
C ALA A 2 -15.40 -34.56 -10.36
N ASP A 3 -15.04 -33.75 -9.36
CA ASP A 3 -15.96 -32.75 -8.82
C ASP A 3 -15.52 -31.37 -9.30
N ASN A 4 -16.47 -30.68 -9.92
CA ASN A 4 -16.33 -29.40 -10.59
C ASN A 4 -17.59 -28.62 -10.22
N ARG A 5 -17.45 -27.60 -9.38
CA ARG A 5 -17.77 -26.20 -9.75
C ARG A 5 -17.85 -25.28 -8.53
N TYR A 6 -17.24 -24.12 -8.72
CA TYR A 6 -17.54 -22.83 -8.10
C TYR A 6 -19.01 -22.64 -7.65
N ASN A 7 -19.16 -22.34 -6.36
CA ASN A 7 -20.09 -21.42 -5.68
C ASN A 7 -19.87 -21.70 -4.17
N GLU A 8 -19.86 -20.76 -3.23
CA GLU A 8 -20.87 -19.73 -2.98
C GLU A 8 -20.30 -18.84 -1.86
N TYR A 9 -20.47 -17.52 -1.98
CA TYR A 9 -20.18 -16.58 -0.89
C TYR A 9 -21.39 -16.57 0.06
N ASP A 10 -21.25 -16.98 1.33
CA ASP A 10 -21.96 -16.34 2.45
C ASP A 10 -21.50 -16.85 3.84
N ASP A 11 -21.65 -15.92 4.80
CA ASP A 11 -21.95 -16.06 6.22
C ASP A 11 -20.81 -16.19 7.26
N GLY A 12 -20.20 -15.03 7.53
CA GLY A 12 -20.50 -14.33 8.78
C GLY A 12 -20.21 -15.02 10.11
N ARG A 13 -18.98 -14.88 10.63
CA ARG A 13 -18.71 -14.93 12.09
C ARG A 13 -17.57 -13.98 12.50
N TYR A 14 -17.91 -12.73 12.80
CA TYR A 14 -17.07 -11.88 13.65
C TYR A 14 -17.47 -12.12 15.12
N PRO A 15 -16.53 -12.43 16.04
CA PRO A 15 -16.86 -12.66 17.44
C PRO A 15 -17.14 -11.35 18.19
N SER A 16 -18.17 -11.44 19.03
CA SER A 16 -18.81 -10.43 19.86
C SER A 16 -17.96 -9.97 21.05
N SER A 17 -17.87 -8.65 21.28
CA SER A 17 -17.99 -8.01 22.60
C SER A 17 -18.11 -6.48 22.46
N TYR A 18 -19.34 -5.99 22.30
CA TYR A 18 -19.67 -4.60 22.64
C TYR A 18 -20.08 -4.60 24.11
N ASP A 19 -19.40 -3.81 24.94
CA ASP A 19 -19.93 -3.44 26.25
C ASP A 19 -21.24 -2.63 26.05
N GLU A 20 -22.25 -2.98 26.85
CA GLU A 20 -23.58 -2.38 26.88
C GLU A 20 -23.53 -0.85 27.10
N TYR A 21 -24.02 -0.08 26.13
CA TYR A 21 -24.47 1.29 26.38
C TYR A 21 -25.97 1.22 26.76
N GLU A 22 -26.30 1.64 27.98
CA GLU A 22 -27.68 1.72 28.50
C GLU A 22 -28.53 2.71 27.68
N TRP A 23 -29.47 2.20 26.88
CA TRP A 23 -30.35 3.02 26.02
C TRP A 23 -31.67 3.47 26.66
N ASP A 24 -31.87 3.31 27.97
CA ASP A 24 -33.21 3.37 28.55
C ASP A 24 -33.75 4.79 28.88
N LYS A 25 -33.16 5.87 28.31
CA LYS A 25 -33.63 7.24 28.56
C LYS A 25 -33.40 8.24 27.42
N VAL A 26 -33.93 8.01 26.21
CA VAL A 26 -34.30 9.15 25.34
C VAL A 26 -35.56 8.80 24.55
N GLY A 27 -36.60 9.60 24.75
CA GLY A 27 -37.90 9.44 24.10
C GLY A 27 -37.83 9.54 22.58
N SER A 28 -38.78 8.85 21.97
CA SER A 28 -39.13 8.86 20.55
C SER A 28 -39.22 10.26 19.97
N GLU A 29 -38.41 10.54 18.95
CA GLU A 29 -38.74 11.28 17.71
C GLU A 29 -37.45 11.49 16.89
N VAL A 30 -37.23 10.66 15.87
CA VAL A 30 -36.30 11.01 14.77
C VAL A 30 -37.13 11.65 13.66
N PRO A 31 -36.95 12.95 13.36
CA PRO A 31 -37.76 13.62 12.35
C PRO A 31 -37.39 13.10 10.96
N TYR A 32 -38.42 12.75 10.17
CA TYR A 32 -38.27 12.39 8.76
C TYR A 32 -37.73 13.61 7.98
N GLY A 33 -36.54 13.49 7.40
CA GLY A 33 -35.99 14.52 6.49
C GLY A 33 -34.48 14.74 6.50
N VAL A 34 -33.68 13.93 7.21
CA VAL A 34 -32.22 14.06 7.20
C VAL A 34 -31.64 13.11 6.15
N ASP A 35 -31.10 13.64 5.06
CA ASP A 35 -30.35 12.86 4.07
C ASP A 35 -29.06 12.33 4.72
N PRO A 36 -28.86 11.01 4.83
CA PRO A 36 -27.68 10.43 5.48
C PRO A 36 -26.37 10.64 4.70
N TYR A 37 -26.42 11.23 3.50
CA TYR A 37 -25.25 11.54 2.67
C TYR A 37 -24.96 13.04 2.50
N ALA A 38 -25.67 13.91 3.23
CA ALA A 38 -25.36 15.33 3.22
C ALA A 38 -23.98 15.59 3.88
N ALA A 39 -23.00 16.03 3.08
CA ALA A 39 -21.68 16.40 3.57
C ALA A 39 -21.81 17.56 4.59
N PRO A 40 -21.12 17.50 5.74
CA PRO A 40 -21.20 18.58 6.72
C PRO A 40 -20.63 19.86 6.12
N HIS A 41 -21.38 20.96 6.22
CA HIS A 41 -20.84 22.29 5.97
C HIS A 41 -19.86 22.62 7.09
N TYR A 42 -18.56 22.55 6.79
CA TYR A 42 -17.52 22.99 7.70
C TYR A 42 -17.57 24.51 7.84
N GLN A 43 -17.86 25.00 9.04
CA GLN A 43 -17.68 26.39 9.42
C GLN A 43 -16.19 26.61 9.72
N ASP A 44 -15.56 27.48 8.92
CA ASP A 44 -14.20 27.98 9.11
C ASP A 44 -14.11 28.75 10.44
N SER A 45 -13.78 28.08 11.54
CA SER A 45 -13.28 28.79 12.73
C SER A 45 -12.39 28.00 13.68
N ASP A 46 -12.16 26.70 13.48
CA ASP A 46 -11.32 25.88 14.39
C ASP A 46 -10.19 25.12 13.66
N TYR A 47 -9.47 25.78 12.75
CA TYR A 47 -8.15 25.28 12.28
C TYR A 47 -7.05 25.56 13.31
N GLY A 48 -7.12 24.84 14.43
CA GLY A 48 -5.99 24.62 15.34
C GLY A 48 -5.57 23.15 15.26
N ALA A 49 -4.86 22.76 14.20
CA ALA A 49 -4.43 21.37 14.01
C ALA A 49 -3.30 21.00 15.02
N PRO A 50 -3.30 19.78 15.60
CA PRO A 50 -2.29 19.31 16.53
C PRO A 50 -1.06 18.76 15.79
N TYR A 51 -0.55 19.47 14.78
CA TYR A 51 0.80 19.20 14.28
C TYR A 51 1.76 19.90 15.24
N GLY A 52 2.27 19.13 16.21
CA GLY A 52 3.32 19.61 17.10
C GLY A 52 4.45 20.22 16.27
N THR A 53 4.99 21.34 16.75
CA THR A 53 6.18 21.97 16.19
C THR A 53 7.23 20.90 15.94
N MET A 54 7.66 20.74 14.68
CA MET A 54 8.76 19.84 14.33
C MET A 54 9.95 20.16 15.25
N PRO A 55 10.57 19.16 15.92
CA PRO A 55 11.72 19.41 16.76
C PRO A 55 12.83 20.02 15.90
N ALA A 56 13.35 21.17 16.34
CA ALA A 56 14.47 21.85 15.69
C ALA A 56 15.69 20.93 15.71
N GLY A 57 15.98 20.28 14.58
CA GLY A 57 17.06 19.29 14.46
C GLY A 57 16.68 18.00 13.73
N ALA A 58 15.47 17.87 13.18
CA ALA A 58 15.22 16.83 12.19
C ALA A 58 16.27 16.94 11.06
N PRO A 59 16.93 15.85 10.65
CA PRO A 59 17.80 15.88 9.49
C PRO A 59 16.91 16.30 8.32
N THR A 60 17.09 17.54 7.85
CA THR A 60 16.70 17.90 6.51
C THR A 60 17.62 17.05 5.66
N ASP A 61 17.15 15.87 5.27
CA ASP A 61 17.80 15.13 4.21
C ASP A 61 17.92 16.14 3.07
N ASP A 62 19.16 16.54 2.84
CA ASP A 62 19.61 17.32 1.71
C ASP A 62 19.23 16.46 0.50
N TYR A 63 17.99 16.62 0.05
CA TYR A 63 17.55 16.20 -1.25
C TYR A 63 18.37 17.04 -2.20
N GLY A 64 19.60 16.58 -2.43
CA GLY A 64 20.50 17.12 -3.43
C GLY A 64 19.69 17.28 -4.69
N ASP A 65 19.55 18.53 -5.09
CA ASP A 65 18.90 19.02 -6.29
C ASP A 65 19.78 18.66 -7.51
N ASP A 66 20.33 17.44 -7.50
CA ASP A 66 21.32 16.91 -8.43
C ASP A 66 20.65 15.99 -9.46
N ALA A 67 19.33 15.83 -9.39
CA ALA A 67 18.57 15.29 -10.51
C ALA A 67 18.57 16.35 -11.62
N ASP A 68 19.71 16.41 -12.31
CA ASP A 68 19.93 17.16 -13.53
C ASP A 68 18.93 16.67 -14.59
N TYR A 69 17.72 17.22 -14.53
CA TYR A 69 16.64 17.04 -15.50
C TYR A 69 16.92 17.84 -16.80
N SER A 70 18.18 18.17 -17.12
CA SER A 70 18.55 18.81 -18.39
C SER A 70 18.67 17.82 -19.57
N GLY A 71 18.53 16.51 -19.33
CA GLY A 71 18.84 15.46 -20.31
C GLY A 71 17.66 14.76 -21.00
N VAL A 72 16.41 15.16 -20.77
CA VAL A 72 15.29 14.68 -21.61
C VAL A 72 15.23 15.53 -22.86
N ASP A 73 16.08 15.19 -23.83
CA ASP A 73 15.93 15.63 -25.22
C ASP A 73 14.46 15.43 -25.61
N SER A 74 13.75 16.54 -25.80
CA SER A 74 12.44 16.51 -26.42
C SER A 74 12.61 15.78 -27.75
N PRO A 75 11.95 14.62 -27.98
CA PRO A 75 12.05 13.95 -29.25
C PRO A 75 11.57 14.94 -30.30
N GLY A 76 12.48 15.29 -31.21
CA GLY A 76 12.36 16.41 -32.11
C GLY A 76 10.99 16.48 -32.76
N ALA A 77 10.41 17.68 -32.79
CA ALA A 77 9.40 18.02 -33.78
C ALA A 77 10.02 17.74 -35.17
N ASN A 78 9.71 16.57 -35.72
CA ASN A 78 10.34 16.06 -36.94
C ASN A 78 9.75 16.78 -38.16
N LEU A 79 10.53 17.72 -38.71
CA LEU A 79 10.31 18.36 -40.01
C LEU A 79 10.34 17.36 -41.21
N SER A 80 10.47 16.05 -40.98
CA SER A 80 10.58 14.98 -41.99
C SER A 80 9.28 14.17 -42.19
N GLU A 81 8.35 14.17 -41.24
CA GLU A 81 7.12 13.36 -41.33
C GLU A 81 6.21 13.87 -42.48
N ASN A 82 6.30 15.17 -42.77
CA ASN A 82 5.57 15.80 -43.86
C ASN A 82 6.13 15.42 -45.24
N ASP A 83 7.42 15.11 -45.39
CA ASP A 83 8.02 14.96 -46.73
C ASP A 83 7.55 13.71 -47.48
N LEU A 84 7.40 12.56 -46.79
CA LEU A 84 6.94 11.32 -47.42
C LEU A 84 5.44 11.36 -47.71
N ILE A 85 4.66 11.91 -46.77
CA ILE A 85 3.20 12.09 -46.93
C ILE A 85 2.94 13.09 -48.06
N ASP A 86 3.67 14.20 -48.11
CA ASP A 86 3.57 15.20 -49.18
C ASP A 86 3.92 14.60 -50.56
N LEU A 87 4.89 13.69 -50.64
CA LEU A 87 5.21 12.98 -51.89
C LEU A 87 4.07 12.06 -52.34
N ILE A 88 3.44 11.34 -51.40
CA ILE A 88 2.28 10.48 -51.67
C ILE A 88 1.08 11.33 -52.11
N ASP A 89 0.80 12.43 -51.41
CA ASP A 89 -0.26 13.38 -51.72
C ASP A 89 -0.05 14.03 -53.11
N ARG A 90 1.20 14.28 -53.50
CA ARG A 90 1.54 14.77 -54.85
C ARG A 90 1.27 13.72 -55.93
N VAL A 91 1.57 12.44 -55.67
CA VAL A 91 1.20 11.35 -56.59
C VAL A 91 -0.32 11.25 -56.71
N GLU A 92 -1.04 11.34 -55.59
CA GLU A 92 -2.51 11.31 -55.59
C GLU A 92 -3.10 12.46 -56.39
N LYS A 93 -2.64 13.70 -56.16
CA LYS A 93 -3.09 14.88 -56.91
C LYS A 93 -2.81 14.76 -58.41
N LEU A 94 -1.63 14.26 -58.78
CA LEU A 94 -1.24 14.06 -60.18
C LEU A 94 -2.13 13.01 -60.88
N VAL A 95 -2.59 11.99 -60.14
CA VAL A 95 -3.55 11.00 -60.65
C VAL A 95 -4.99 11.55 -60.70
N LEU A 96 -5.37 12.46 -59.80
CA LEU A 96 -6.70 13.08 -59.77
C LEU A 96 -6.88 14.21 -60.79
N GLU A 97 -5.84 14.99 -61.06
CA GLU A 97 -5.86 16.15 -61.97
C GLU A 97 -5.62 15.77 -63.44
N SER A 98 -5.25 14.52 -63.70
CA SER A 98 -4.89 14.05 -65.04
C SER A 98 -6.12 13.79 -65.91
N ARG A 99 -5.93 13.98 -67.23
CA ARG A 99 -7.04 14.06 -68.19
C ARG A 99 -7.62 12.67 -68.47
N THR A 100 -8.84 12.43 -68.02
CA THR A 100 -9.58 11.19 -68.31
C THR A 100 -10.12 11.21 -69.74
N LEU A 101 -9.95 10.12 -70.48
CA LEU A 101 -10.50 9.98 -71.83
C LEU A 101 -12.01 9.72 -71.78
N PRO A 102 -12.86 10.44 -72.55
CA PRO A 102 -14.29 10.17 -72.58
C PRO A 102 -14.55 8.75 -73.08
N PHE A 103 -15.46 8.03 -72.43
CA PHE A 103 -15.79 6.61 -72.67
C PHE A 103 -14.70 5.59 -72.31
N SER A 104 -13.68 5.98 -71.53
CA SER A 104 -12.65 5.05 -71.03
C SER A 104 -12.27 5.38 -69.58
N ASN A 105 -11.85 4.38 -68.80
CA ASN A 105 -11.26 4.57 -67.47
C ASN A 105 -9.77 4.95 -67.54
N ASN A 106 -9.24 5.20 -68.73
CA ASN A 106 -7.83 5.50 -68.93
C ASN A 106 -7.55 6.99 -68.70
N VAL A 107 -6.48 7.24 -67.94
CA VAL A 107 -6.06 8.57 -67.51
C VAL A 107 -4.69 8.87 -68.15
N VAL A 108 -4.54 10.07 -68.71
CA VAL A 108 -3.29 10.51 -69.36
C VAL A 108 -2.44 11.27 -68.34
N ILE A 109 -1.35 10.63 -67.90
CA ILE A 109 -0.44 11.12 -66.87
C ILE A 109 0.95 11.34 -67.47
N ASP A 110 1.66 12.37 -67.00
CA ASP A 110 3.09 12.53 -67.29
C ASP A 110 3.89 11.39 -66.66
N ARG A 111 4.44 10.54 -67.52
CA ARG A 111 5.22 9.36 -67.12
C ARG A 111 6.50 9.76 -66.38
N GLU A 112 7.15 10.85 -66.76
CA GLU A 112 8.43 11.26 -66.16
C GLU A 112 8.21 11.78 -64.74
N GLU A 113 7.17 12.60 -64.55
CA GLU A 113 6.81 13.15 -63.23
C GLU A 113 6.35 12.05 -62.26
N LEU A 114 5.49 11.13 -62.71
CA LEU A 114 5.05 10.00 -61.88
C LEU A 114 6.23 9.09 -61.47
N LEU A 115 7.13 8.77 -62.41
CA LEU A 115 8.30 7.93 -62.12
C LEU A 115 9.28 8.62 -61.18
N PHE A 116 9.41 9.95 -61.25
CA PHE A 116 10.23 10.72 -60.33
C PHE A 116 9.67 10.70 -58.89
N LEU A 117 8.36 10.92 -58.74
CA LEU A 117 7.70 10.87 -57.43
C LEU A 117 7.76 9.48 -56.80
N VAL A 118 7.47 8.42 -57.58
CA VAL A 118 7.58 7.03 -57.12
C VAL A 118 9.02 6.65 -56.76
N GLY A 119 10.00 7.12 -57.53
CA GLY A 119 11.42 6.94 -57.21
C GLY A 119 11.79 7.60 -55.89
N SER A 120 11.35 8.84 -55.68
CA SER A 120 11.60 9.59 -54.44
C SER A 120 10.96 8.93 -53.21
N ILE A 121 9.74 8.39 -53.34
CA ILE A 121 9.08 7.62 -52.28
C ILE A 121 9.88 6.36 -51.98
N ARG A 122 10.28 5.60 -53.00
CA ARG A 122 11.03 4.35 -52.84
C ARG A 122 12.38 4.57 -52.15
N ASP A 123 13.04 5.69 -52.41
CA ASP A 123 14.36 5.96 -51.87
C ASP A 123 14.27 6.46 -50.41
N ASN A 124 13.21 7.20 -50.04
CA ASN A 124 13.04 7.75 -48.67
C ASN A 124 12.28 6.83 -47.69
N LEU A 125 11.41 5.95 -48.20
CA LEU A 125 10.56 5.08 -47.36
C LEU A 125 11.33 4.06 -46.51
N PRO A 126 12.41 3.40 -46.98
CA PRO A 126 13.20 2.48 -46.15
C PRO A 126 13.81 3.15 -44.91
N ASP A 127 14.25 4.39 -45.06
CA ASP A 127 14.88 5.16 -44.00
C ASP A 127 13.86 5.57 -42.94
N GLU A 128 12.66 6.01 -43.36
CA GLU A 128 11.58 6.37 -42.44
C GLU A 128 11.10 5.15 -41.62
N ILE A 129 10.91 3.99 -42.26
CA ILE A 129 10.53 2.78 -41.53
C ILE A 129 11.66 2.31 -40.59
N SER A 130 12.92 2.51 -40.98
CA SER A 130 14.06 2.17 -40.12
C SER A 130 14.13 3.08 -38.89
N ARG A 131 13.88 4.39 -39.05
CA ARG A 131 13.74 5.34 -37.94
C ARG A 131 12.61 4.97 -37.00
N ALA A 132 11.42 4.66 -37.54
CA ALA A 132 10.27 4.25 -36.73
C ALA A 132 10.57 2.97 -35.92
N ARG A 133 11.21 1.97 -36.54
CA ARG A 133 11.64 0.75 -35.84
C ARG A 133 12.65 1.03 -34.74
N TRP A 134 13.60 1.91 -34.99
CA TRP A 134 14.59 2.31 -33.99
C TRP A 134 13.93 3.03 -32.80
N LEU A 135 13.00 3.95 -33.08
CA LEU A 135 12.25 4.66 -32.04
C LEU A 135 11.41 3.70 -31.18
N ILE A 136 10.77 2.70 -31.79
CA ILE A 136 10.04 1.67 -31.05
C ILE A 136 10.99 0.86 -30.15
N ALA A 137 12.16 0.47 -30.67
CA ALA A 137 13.16 -0.26 -29.89
C ALA A 137 13.69 0.58 -28.71
N GLN A 138 13.95 1.87 -28.93
CA GLN A 138 14.39 2.80 -27.90
C GLN A 138 13.33 2.98 -26.81
N ASN A 139 12.06 3.18 -27.19
CA ASN A 139 10.96 3.29 -26.23
C ASN A 139 10.84 2.02 -25.38
N GLN A 140 11.00 0.85 -25.98
CA GLN A 140 10.97 -0.40 -25.24
C GLN A 140 12.10 -0.50 -24.22
N GLN A 141 13.31 -0.03 -24.57
CA GLN A 141 14.44 0.04 -23.65
C GLN A 141 14.17 1.00 -22.48
N VAL A 142 13.63 2.19 -22.77
CA VAL A 142 13.28 3.19 -21.75
C VAL A 142 12.23 2.64 -20.77
N ILE A 143 11.22 1.90 -21.26
CA ILE A 143 10.20 1.27 -20.41
C ILE A 143 10.82 0.21 -19.51
N GLU A 144 11.70 -0.64 -20.05
CA GLU A 144 12.39 -1.68 -19.30
C GLU A 144 13.29 -1.08 -18.21
N GLU A 145 14.05 -0.04 -18.53
CA GLU A 145 14.89 0.69 -17.61
C GLU A 145 14.08 1.38 -16.50
N SER A 146 13.01 2.09 -16.88
CA SER A 146 12.12 2.75 -15.92
C SER A 146 11.50 1.75 -14.94
N ARG A 147 11.13 0.54 -15.40
CA ARG A 147 10.64 -0.53 -14.52
C ARG A 147 11.72 -0.99 -13.54
N ARG A 148 12.96 -1.17 -13.99
CA ARG A 148 14.08 -1.54 -13.10
C ARG A 148 14.38 -0.46 -12.06
N ILE A 149 14.29 0.81 -12.45
CA ILE A 149 14.46 1.95 -11.54
C ILE A 149 13.34 1.95 -10.50
N ALA A 150 12.08 1.79 -10.91
CA ALA A 150 10.94 1.71 -9.99
C ALA A 150 11.10 0.58 -8.98
N ASP A 151 11.45 -0.64 -9.43
CA ASP A 151 11.69 -1.78 -8.55
C ASP A 151 12.86 -1.53 -7.57
N THR A 152 13.85 -0.76 -8.00
CA THR A 152 14.99 -0.40 -7.15
C THR A 152 14.59 0.63 -6.09
N ILE A 153 13.78 1.62 -6.44
CA ILE A 153 13.26 2.63 -5.51
C ILE A 153 12.40 1.95 -4.45
N VAL A 154 11.48 1.06 -4.83
CA VAL A 154 10.62 0.32 -3.89
C VAL A 154 11.48 -0.48 -2.91
N ARG A 155 12.44 -1.28 -3.41
CA ARG A 155 13.34 -2.06 -2.54
C ARG A 155 14.20 -1.19 -1.62
N GLN A 156 14.62 -0.01 -2.05
CA GLN A 156 15.33 0.93 -1.19
C GLN A 156 14.43 1.52 -0.12
N ALA A 157 13.19 1.87 -0.45
CA ALA A 157 12.20 2.37 0.50
C ALA A 157 11.90 1.33 1.59
N GLU A 158 11.63 0.08 1.21
CA GLU A 158 11.39 -1.03 2.16
C GLU A 158 12.57 -1.25 3.12
N ARG A 159 13.81 -1.20 2.61
CA ARG A 159 15.02 -1.31 3.45
C ARG A 159 15.17 -0.15 4.42
N ARG A 160 14.89 1.07 3.96
CA ARG A 160 14.92 2.27 4.82
C ARG A 160 13.83 2.21 5.88
N GLU A 161 12.62 1.79 5.53
CA GLU A 161 11.51 1.61 6.47
C GLU A 161 11.87 0.63 7.57
N ALA A 162 12.40 -0.55 7.22
CA ALA A 162 12.82 -1.56 8.20
C ALA A 162 13.91 -1.03 9.15
N THR A 163 14.84 -0.22 8.63
CA THR A 163 15.91 0.41 9.43
C THR A 163 15.33 1.48 10.36
N MET A 164 14.51 2.39 9.81
CA MET A 164 13.85 3.46 10.57
C MET A 164 12.95 2.91 11.68
N ILE A 165 12.18 1.84 11.45
CA ILE A 165 11.33 1.22 12.48
C ILE A 165 12.17 0.68 13.65
N ASN A 166 13.33 0.07 13.36
CA ASN A 166 14.20 -0.49 14.39
C ASN A 166 14.94 0.61 15.17
N GLU A 167 15.32 1.69 14.48
CA GLU A 167 15.99 2.86 15.06
C GLU A 167 15.02 3.81 15.77
N HIS A 168 13.71 3.68 15.53
CA HIS A 168 12.73 4.58 16.11
C HIS A 168 12.68 4.45 17.64
N GLU A 169 12.84 5.58 18.33
CA GLU A 169 12.84 5.67 19.79
C GLU A 169 11.60 5.03 20.41
N ILE A 170 10.44 5.11 19.74
CA ILE A 170 9.20 4.48 20.21
C ILE A 170 9.34 2.95 20.28
N THR A 171 10.00 2.31 19.30
CA THR A 171 10.21 0.84 19.32
C THR A 171 11.13 0.44 20.46
N LEU A 172 12.18 1.22 20.72
CA LEU A 172 13.08 1.01 21.85
C LEU A 172 12.37 1.21 23.20
N GLN A 173 11.61 2.30 23.35
CA GLN A 173 10.79 2.56 24.53
C GLN A 173 9.74 1.47 24.73
N ALA A 174 9.10 0.98 23.66
CA ALA A 174 8.14 -0.11 23.72
C ALA A 174 8.79 -1.41 24.20
N ARG A 175 9.98 -1.76 23.68
CA ARG A 175 10.76 -2.93 24.15
C ARG A 175 11.16 -2.79 25.62
N GLN A 176 11.59 -1.60 26.04
CA GLN A 176 11.95 -1.33 27.43
C GLN A 176 10.73 -1.47 28.35
N ARG A 177 9.59 -0.87 27.99
CA ARG A 177 8.33 -1.00 28.74
C ARG A 177 7.86 -2.46 28.79
N ALA A 178 7.94 -3.20 27.69
CA ALA A 178 7.59 -4.61 27.67
C ALA A 178 8.46 -5.42 28.64
N THR A 179 9.77 -5.16 28.66
CA THR A 179 10.72 -5.80 29.59
C THR A 179 10.37 -5.48 31.04
N GLN A 180 10.11 -4.21 31.36
CA GLN A 180 9.69 -3.78 32.70
C GLN A 180 8.38 -4.46 33.14
N THR A 181 7.40 -4.56 32.25
CA THR A 181 6.13 -5.25 32.54
C THR A 181 6.36 -6.73 32.83
N ILE A 182 7.22 -7.41 32.08
CA ILE A 182 7.56 -8.82 32.31
C ILE A 182 8.28 -8.99 33.65
N GLU A 183 9.22 -8.11 33.97
CA GLU A 183 9.93 -8.13 35.25
C GLU A 183 8.99 -7.90 36.43
N ALA A 184 8.09 -6.92 36.33
CA ALA A 184 7.08 -6.64 37.34
C ALA A 184 6.10 -7.81 37.51
N ALA A 185 5.65 -8.42 36.41
CA ALA A 185 4.79 -9.60 36.44
C ALA A 185 5.49 -10.79 37.12
N ASN A 186 6.74 -11.05 36.78
CA ASN A 186 7.54 -12.11 37.40
C ASN A 186 7.79 -11.86 38.89
N HIS A 187 8.03 -10.61 39.28
CA HIS A 187 8.17 -10.23 40.68
C HIS A 187 6.87 -10.48 41.45
N SER A 188 5.74 -9.99 40.93
CA SER A 188 4.41 -10.20 41.52
C SER A 188 4.08 -11.69 41.65
N ALA A 189 4.37 -12.49 40.62
CA ALA A 189 4.17 -13.94 40.65
C ALA A 189 4.98 -14.62 41.76
N ARG A 190 6.24 -14.20 41.98
CA ARG A 190 7.05 -14.70 43.10
C ARG A 190 6.44 -14.33 44.44
N GLN A 191 6.04 -13.07 44.63
CA GLN A 191 5.42 -12.62 45.88
C GLN A 191 4.12 -13.37 46.19
N ILE A 192 3.27 -13.58 45.19
CA ILE A 192 2.03 -14.37 45.34
C ILE A 192 2.36 -15.80 45.76
N ARG A 193 3.36 -16.43 45.12
CA ARG A 193 3.78 -17.79 45.44
C ARG A 193 4.31 -17.90 46.87
N GLU A 194 5.19 -16.98 47.27
CA GLU A 194 5.74 -16.93 48.63
C GLU A 194 4.64 -16.71 49.67
N GLY A 195 3.74 -15.75 49.44
CA GLY A 195 2.59 -15.50 50.32
C GLY A 195 1.64 -16.69 50.42
N ALA A 196 1.40 -17.40 49.31
CA ALA A 196 0.58 -18.62 49.31
C ALA A 196 1.24 -19.76 50.10
N LEU A 197 2.57 -19.94 49.99
CA LEU A 197 3.31 -20.92 50.76
C LEU A 197 3.31 -20.59 52.26
N GLU A 198 3.51 -19.32 52.61
CA GLU A 198 3.47 -18.87 54.01
C GLU A 198 2.07 -19.08 54.61
N TYR A 199 1.01 -18.73 53.86
CA TYR A 199 -0.35 -18.95 54.27
C TYR A 199 -0.66 -20.45 54.46
N ALA A 200 -0.27 -21.29 53.50
CA ALA A 200 -0.44 -22.73 53.61
C ALA A 200 0.29 -23.29 54.83
N GLY A 201 1.52 -22.86 55.09
CA GLY A 201 2.29 -23.25 56.28
C GLY A 201 1.58 -22.86 57.58
N LYS A 202 1.08 -21.62 57.69
CA LYS A 202 0.29 -21.17 58.85
C LYS A 202 -0.96 -22.02 59.06
N ARG A 203 -1.69 -22.35 57.99
CA ARG A 203 -2.90 -23.18 58.05
C ARG A 203 -2.58 -24.62 58.46
N LEU A 204 -1.48 -25.18 57.99
CA LEU A 204 -1.03 -26.53 58.34
C LEU A 204 -0.60 -26.60 59.81
N ASN A 205 0.16 -25.63 60.31
CA ASN A 205 0.57 -25.58 61.71
C ASN A 205 -0.65 -25.46 62.65
N LEU A 206 -1.63 -24.62 62.30
CA LEU A 206 -2.88 -24.51 63.06
C LEU A 206 -3.64 -25.84 63.10
N LEU A 207 -3.70 -26.55 61.97
CA LEU A 207 -4.34 -27.86 61.91
C LEU A 207 -3.60 -28.90 62.76
N GLU A 208 -2.28 -28.89 62.74
CA GLU A 208 -1.44 -29.76 63.58
C GLU A 208 -1.72 -29.54 65.08
N GLU A 209 -1.77 -28.28 65.51
CA GLU A 209 -2.08 -27.93 66.90
C GLU A 209 -3.48 -28.43 67.31
N GLN A 210 -4.48 -28.21 66.46
CA GLN A 210 -5.86 -28.68 66.71
C GLN A 210 -5.95 -30.20 66.79
N LEU A 211 -5.32 -30.92 65.86
CA LEU A 211 -5.30 -32.38 65.85
C LEU A 211 -4.56 -32.94 67.07
N THR A 212 -3.46 -32.30 67.49
CA THR A 212 -2.72 -32.66 68.69
C THR A 212 -3.56 -32.49 69.95
N ALA A 213 -4.25 -31.36 70.08
CA ALA A 213 -5.17 -31.12 71.20
C ALA A 213 -6.29 -32.18 71.26
N MET A 214 -6.89 -32.50 70.11
CA MET A 214 -7.93 -33.53 70.02
C MET A 214 -7.41 -34.91 70.41
N LEU A 215 -6.19 -35.26 69.98
CA LEU A 215 -5.53 -36.53 70.32
C LEU A 215 -5.26 -36.63 71.83
N VAL A 216 -4.82 -35.54 72.46
CA VAL A 216 -4.65 -35.48 73.93
C VAL A 216 -5.98 -35.69 74.64
N THR A 217 -7.07 -35.08 74.17
CA THR A 217 -8.42 -35.30 74.73
C THR A 217 -8.86 -36.76 74.61
N ILE A 218 -8.66 -37.38 73.44
CA ILE A 218 -9.00 -38.80 73.23
C ILE A 218 -8.18 -39.70 74.16
N GLN A 219 -6.88 -39.43 74.32
CA GLN A 219 -6.02 -40.18 75.24
C GLN A 219 -6.47 -40.04 76.70
N LYS A 220 -6.90 -38.84 77.11
CA LYS A 220 -7.47 -38.61 78.44
C LYS A 220 -8.76 -39.41 78.64
N ASN A 221 -9.71 -39.30 77.72
CA ASN A 221 -10.99 -40.04 77.78
C ASN A 221 -10.76 -41.56 77.82
N LYS A 222 -9.78 -42.07 77.08
CA LYS A 222 -9.41 -43.50 77.09
C LYS A 222 -8.83 -43.95 78.44
N LYS A 223 -8.10 -43.08 79.16
CA LYS A 223 -7.56 -43.40 80.50
C LYS A 223 -8.67 -43.44 81.55
N GLU A 224 -9.70 -42.59 81.43
CA GLU A 224 -10.83 -42.55 82.37
C GLU A 224 -11.78 -43.75 82.24
N LEU A 225 -11.75 -44.45 81.09
CA LEU A 225 -12.54 -45.67 80.84
C LEU A 225 -11.84 -46.98 81.26
N ARG A 226 -10.61 -46.92 81.77
CA ARG A 226 -9.84 -48.06 82.31
C ARG A 226 -9.83 -48.03 83.82
#